data_AF-A0A819TX89-F1
#
_entry.id   AF-A0A819TX89-F1
#
_cell.length_a   1.000
_cell.length_b   1.000
_cell.length_c   1.000
_cell.angle_alpha   90.00
_cell.angle_beta   90.00
_cell.angle_gamma   90.00
#
_symmetry.space_group_name_H-M   'P 1'
#
loop_
_entity.id
_entity.type
_entity.pdbx_description
1 polymer ?
#
loop_
_entity_poly.entity_id
_entity_poly.type
_entity_poly.pdbx_seq_one_letter_code
_entity_poly.pdbx_strand_id
1 'polypeptide(L)'
;MPAKKTRFTTLDLKACIAAVRKRFLGIRVVNVYDVDNKTYLIKFSKPDDKGVLLIESGIRIHTTEFDWPKGLIPSGFAMKLRKHLKSRRLESIEQLGIDRIIDLQFGSGEAAYHLIVELYDKGNIILTDFNYIILSLIRKRTDVTTDEKFAVHEIYAVDSVKQPEDLISLEKLIELLNNAQPNESIKKILNPLLPFGSAVLDECLLKAGLNSESCILGKTFNIEQG
;
A
#
# COMPACT_ATOMS: atom_id res chain seq x y z
N MET A 1 -0.26 5.38 -26.05
CA MET A 1 -0.22 4.37 -24.97
C MET A 1 -0.48 5.09 -23.66
N PRO A 2 -1.36 4.59 -22.77
CA PRO A 2 -1.57 5.22 -21.47
C PRO A 2 -0.23 5.28 -20.71
N ALA A 3 0.05 6.39 -20.05
CA ALA A 3 1.27 6.57 -19.28
C ALA A 3 1.38 5.47 -18.21
N LYS A 4 2.57 4.85 -18.10
CA LYS A 4 2.81 3.82 -17.09
C LYS A 4 2.69 4.44 -15.71
N LYS A 5 1.69 4.00 -14.92
CA LYS A 5 1.45 4.52 -13.58
C LYS A 5 2.67 4.25 -12.69
N THR A 6 3.28 5.31 -12.18
CA THR A 6 4.55 5.22 -11.45
C THR A 6 4.36 4.92 -9.97
N ARG A 7 3.32 5.46 -9.31
CA ARG A 7 3.05 5.26 -7.88
C ARG A 7 1.62 4.75 -7.67
N PHE A 8 1.48 3.75 -6.79
CA PHE A 8 0.19 3.10 -6.54
C PHE A 8 -0.63 3.88 -5.49
N THR A 9 -1.90 4.12 -5.78
CA THR A 9 -2.89 4.68 -4.86
C THR A 9 -3.41 3.60 -3.92
N THR A 10 -4.21 3.98 -2.92
CA THR A 10 -4.89 3.01 -2.02
C THR A 10 -5.80 2.05 -2.80
N LEU A 11 -6.45 2.52 -3.88
CA LEU A 11 -7.24 1.65 -4.75
C LEU A 11 -6.37 0.64 -5.49
N ASP A 12 -5.25 1.09 -6.07
CA ASP A 12 -4.29 0.20 -6.74
C ASP A 12 -3.77 -0.85 -5.75
N LEU A 13 -3.49 -0.43 -4.51
CA LEU A 13 -3.03 -1.30 -3.44
C LEU A 13 -4.04 -2.41 -3.15
N LYS A 14 -5.32 -2.08 -2.97
CA LYS A 14 -6.39 -3.07 -2.74
C LYS A 14 -6.49 -4.08 -3.89
N ALA A 15 -6.43 -3.60 -5.14
CA ALA A 15 -6.43 -4.46 -6.31
C ALA A 15 -5.20 -5.39 -6.34
N CYS A 16 -4.02 -4.86 -5.99
CA CYS A 16 -2.78 -5.63 -5.96
C CYS A 16 -2.77 -6.68 -4.86
N ILE A 17 -3.26 -6.35 -3.65
CA ILE A 17 -3.42 -7.32 -2.56
C ILE A 17 -4.32 -8.47 -3.00
N ALA A 18 -5.47 -8.17 -3.63
CA ALA A 18 -6.37 -9.20 -4.14
C ALA A 18 -5.71 -10.10 -5.20
N ALA A 19 -4.96 -9.50 -6.15
CA ALA A 19 -4.24 -10.23 -7.18
C ALA A 19 -3.11 -11.12 -6.61
N VAL A 20 -2.34 -10.59 -5.66
CA VAL A 20 -1.26 -11.31 -4.97
C VAL A 20 -1.83 -12.46 -4.14
N ARG A 21 -2.91 -12.22 -3.37
CA ARG A 21 -3.60 -13.24 -2.59
C ARG A 21 -4.06 -14.39 -3.49
N LYS A 22 -4.74 -14.06 -4.60
CA LYS A 22 -5.19 -15.07 -5.57
C LYS A 22 -4.05 -15.90 -6.17
N ARG A 23 -2.87 -15.28 -6.39
CA ARG A 23 -1.75 -15.94 -7.08
C ARG A 23 -0.78 -16.68 -6.14
N PHE A 24 -0.56 -16.18 -4.92
CA PHE A 24 0.57 -16.60 -4.07
C PHE A 24 0.22 -17.05 -2.65
N LEU A 25 -1.04 -16.92 -2.19
CA LEU A 25 -1.42 -17.43 -0.87
C LEU A 25 -1.18 -18.94 -0.78
N GLY A 26 -0.57 -19.40 0.31
CA GLY A 26 -0.16 -20.80 0.53
C GLY A 26 1.06 -21.26 -0.28
N ILE A 27 1.60 -20.43 -1.19
CA ILE A 27 2.72 -20.80 -2.06
C ILE A 27 4.05 -20.52 -1.35
N ARG A 28 5.02 -21.42 -1.53
CA ARG A 28 6.35 -21.30 -0.90
C ARG A 28 7.27 -20.34 -1.65
N VAL A 29 8.02 -19.55 -0.90
CA VAL A 29 9.11 -18.72 -1.41
C VAL A 29 10.28 -19.61 -1.84
N VAL A 30 10.72 -19.45 -3.09
CA VAL A 30 11.91 -20.09 -3.65
C VAL A 30 13.15 -19.30 -3.31
N ASN A 31 13.12 -17.99 -3.53
CA ASN A 31 14.24 -17.11 -3.31
C ASN A 31 13.78 -15.65 -3.27
N VAL A 32 14.63 -14.79 -2.71
CA VAL A 32 14.44 -13.34 -2.71
C VAL A 32 15.62 -12.69 -3.43
N TYR A 33 15.38 -11.70 -4.28
CA TYR A 33 16.42 -10.95 -4.99
C TYR A 33 16.20 -9.46 -4.76
N ASP A 34 17.24 -8.70 -5.02
CA ASP A 34 17.23 -7.25 -5.08
C ASP A 34 17.71 -6.78 -6.45
N VAL A 35 17.03 -5.75 -6.95
CA VAL A 35 17.36 -5.06 -8.21
C VAL A 35 18.22 -3.84 -7.89
N ASP A 36 17.85 -3.11 -6.84
CA ASP A 36 18.54 -1.95 -6.30
C ASP A 36 18.28 -1.86 -4.77
N ASN A 37 18.60 -0.72 -4.15
CA ASN A 37 18.45 -0.53 -2.70
C ASN A 37 17.00 -0.42 -2.19
N LYS A 38 16.01 -0.29 -3.08
CA LYS A 38 14.58 -0.12 -2.76
C LYS A 38 13.66 -1.14 -3.42
N THR A 39 14.17 -1.92 -4.37
CA THR A 39 13.39 -2.81 -5.22
C THR A 39 13.80 -4.26 -5.02
N TYR A 40 12.85 -5.07 -4.58
CA TYR A 40 13.03 -6.48 -4.23
C TYR A 40 12.07 -7.37 -5.02
N LEU A 41 12.50 -8.60 -5.25
CA LEU A 41 11.75 -9.63 -5.98
C LEU A 41 11.62 -10.86 -5.09
N ILE A 42 10.39 -11.26 -4.78
CA ILE A 42 10.11 -12.52 -4.08
C ILE A 42 9.63 -13.53 -5.11
N LYS A 43 10.40 -14.59 -5.31
CA LYS A 43 10.08 -15.67 -6.24
C LYS A 43 9.33 -16.77 -5.50
N PHE A 44 8.20 -17.19 -6.05
CA PHE A 44 7.36 -18.25 -5.51
C PHE A 44 7.47 -19.54 -6.33
N SER A 45 7.21 -20.68 -5.70
CA SER A 45 7.22 -22.02 -6.30
C SER A 45 5.80 -22.44 -6.68
N LYS A 46 5.26 -21.87 -7.75
CA LYS A 46 4.00 -22.38 -8.31
C LYS A 46 4.30 -23.67 -9.10
N PRO A 47 3.46 -24.71 -9.01
CA PRO A 47 3.66 -25.97 -9.73
C PRO A 47 3.83 -25.79 -11.25
N ASP A 48 3.05 -24.89 -11.86
CA ASP A 48 2.96 -24.73 -13.32
C ASP A 48 3.52 -23.40 -13.84
N ASP A 49 4.03 -22.53 -12.96
CA ASP A 49 4.37 -21.15 -13.32
C ASP A 49 5.38 -20.52 -12.35
N LYS A 50 6.36 -19.78 -12.87
CA LYS A 50 7.31 -19.05 -12.01
C LYS A 50 6.73 -17.66 -11.72
N GLY A 51 5.96 -17.56 -10.65
CA GLY A 51 5.46 -16.28 -10.19
C GLY A 51 6.48 -15.47 -9.41
N VAL A 52 6.62 -14.19 -9.76
CA VAL A 52 7.48 -13.23 -9.05
C VAL A 52 6.64 -12.06 -8.56
N LEU A 53 6.81 -11.71 -7.28
CA LEU A 53 6.29 -10.50 -6.67
C LEU A 53 7.40 -9.45 -6.66
N LEU A 54 7.14 -8.30 -7.29
CA LEU A 54 8.00 -7.13 -7.23
C LEU A 54 7.50 -6.19 -6.14
N ILE A 55 8.42 -5.72 -5.30
CA ILE A 55 8.17 -4.76 -4.23
C ILE A 55 9.15 -3.60 -4.45
N GLU A 56 8.63 -2.40 -4.69
CA GLU A 56 9.43 -1.18 -4.78
C GLU A 56 8.98 -0.25 -3.66
N SER A 57 9.87 -0.08 -2.67
CA SER A 57 9.61 0.72 -1.47
C SER A 57 9.07 2.11 -1.81
N GLY A 58 8.01 2.53 -1.11
CA GLY A 58 7.39 3.84 -1.29
C GLY A 58 6.57 4.00 -2.57
N ILE A 59 6.51 2.98 -3.44
CA ILE A 59 6.03 3.17 -4.81
C ILE A 59 4.95 2.15 -5.18
N ARG A 60 5.27 0.85 -5.17
CA ARG A 60 4.36 -0.19 -5.68
C ARG A 60 4.70 -1.60 -5.20
N ILE A 61 3.69 -2.46 -5.30
CA ILE A 61 3.83 -3.92 -5.17
C ILE A 61 2.97 -4.59 -6.25
N HIS A 62 3.51 -5.53 -7.00
CA HIS A 62 2.72 -6.25 -8.01
C HIS A 62 3.41 -7.52 -8.50
N THR A 63 2.63 -8.41 -9.11
CA THR A 63 3.18 -9.57 -9.83
C THR A 63 3.89 -9.12 -11.10
N THR A 64 4.96 -9.82 -11.49
CA THR A 64 5.68 -9.57 -12.75
C THR A 64 6.06 -10.87 -13.43
N GLU A 65 5.99 -10.86 -14.76
CA GLU A 65 6.47 -11.94 -15.64
C GLU A 65 7.73 -11.52 -16.41
N PHE A 66 8.08 -10.23 -16.34
CA PHE A 66 9.34 -9.71 -16.90
C PHE A 66 10.54 -10.21 -16.11
N ASP A 67 11.64 -10.43 -16.83
CA ASP A 67 12.93 -10.64 -16.19
C ASP A 67 13.54 -9.31 -15.77
N TRP A 68 13.94 -9.24 -14.50
CA TRP A 68 14.53 -8.04 -13.90
C TRP A 68 16.02 -8.27 -13.68
N PRO A 69 16.86 -7.22 -13.83
CA PRO A 69 18.27 -7.30 -13.48
C PRO A 69 18.40 -7.62 -11.98
N LYS A 70 19.20 -8.63 -11.66
CA LYS A 70 19.41 -9.09 -10.28
C LYS A 70 20.84 -8.73 -9.89
N GLY A 71 21.03 -8.21 -8.69
CA GLY A 71 22.38 -8.01 -8.16
C GLY A 71 23.18 -9.32 -8.20
N LEU A 72 24.42 -9.26 -8.70
CA LEU A 72 25.34 -10.40 -8.66
C LEU A 72 25.58 -10.86 -7.22
N ILE A 73 25.66 -9.90 -6.30
CA ILE A 73 25.79 -10.11 -4.87
C ILE A 73 24.54 -9.53 -4.20
N PRO A 74 23.77 -10.34 -3.45
CA PRO A 74 22.59 -9.83 -2.74
C PRO A 74 23.00 -8.84 -1.65
N SER A 75 22.23 -7.77 -1.48
CA SER A 75 22.39 -6.86 -0.34
C SER A 75 22.21 -7.58 1.00
N GLY A 76 22.75 -7.00 2.08
CA GLY A 76 22.59 -7.54 3.43
C GLY A 76 21.12 -7.69 3.84
N PHE A 77 20.26 -6.77 3.42
CA PHE A 77 18.82 -6.87 3.63
C PHE A 77 18.21 -8.03 2.82
N ALA A 78 18.55 -8.17 1.53
CA ALA A 78 18.11 -9.30 0.72
C ALA A 78 18.57 -10.65 1.30
N MET A 79 19.78 -10.72 1.87
CA MET A 79 20.28 -11.91 2.57
C MET A 79 19.46 -12.22 3.83
N LYS A 80 19.07 -11.22 4.61
CA LYS A 80 18.17 -11.40 5.76
C LYS A 80 16.80 -11.92 5.32
N LEU A 81 16.22 -11.36 4.26
CA LEU A 81 14.97 -11.88 3.69
C LEU A 81 15.13 -13.34 3.22
N ARG A 82 16.22 -13.69 2.54
CA ARG A 82 16.50 -15.08 2.15
C ARG A 82 16.58 -16.01 3.36
N LYS A 83 17.28 -15.59 4.42
CA LYS A 83 17.44 -16.39 5.65
C LYS A 83 16.10 -16.70 6.30
N HIS A 84 15.19 -15.73 6.33
CA HIS A 84 13.94 -15.84 7.10
C HIS A 84 12.74 -16.31 6.27
N LEU A 85 12.66 -15.94 4.98
CA LEU A 85 11.47 -16.18 4.15
C LEU A 85 11.59 -17.41 3.23
N LYS A 86 12.81 -17.81 2.83
CA LYS A 86 12.98 -18.93 1.88
C LYS A 86 12.35 -20.21 2.43
N SER A 87 11.66 -20.96 1.56
CA SER A 87 10.88 -22.17 1.85
C SER A 87 9.61 -22.00 2.69
N ARG A 88 9.36 -20.81 3.24
CA ARG A 88 8.11 -20.49 3.94
C ARG A 88 6.99 -20.19 2.95
N ARG A 89 5.76 -20.49 3.36
CA ARG A 89 4.54 -20.15 2.62
C ARG A 89 4.12 -18.73 2.96
N LEU A 90 3.57 -18.01 1.98
CA LEU A 90 2.82 -16.79 2.26
C LEU A 90 1.46 -17.18 2.85
N GLU A 91 1.26 -16.96 4.14
CA GLU A 91 0.03 -17.36 4.86
C GLU A 91 -1.03 -16.26 4.85
N SER A 92 -0.62 -14.99 4.82
CA SER A 92 -1.54 -13.86 4.71
C SER A 92 -0.91 -12.67 3.96
N ILE A 93 -1.77 -11.82 3.41
CA ILE A 93 -1.40 -10.50 2.87
C ILE A 93 -2.55 -9.55 3.14
N GLU A 94 -2.30 -8.49 3.90
CA GLU A 94 -3.32 -7.58 4.40
C GLU A 94 -2.84 -6.13 4.38
N GLN A 95 -3.78 -5.21 4.21
CA GLN A 95 -3.51 -3.78 4.38
C GLN A 95 -3.62 -3.47 5.88
N LEU A 96 -2.64 -2.76 6.44
CA LEU A 96 -2.71 -2.27 7.81
C LEU A 96 -3.38 -0.89 7.82
N GLY A 97 -4.50 -0.78 8.53
CA GLY A 97 -5.26 0.47 8.63
C GLY A 97 -5.74 0.99 7.27
N ILE A 98 -5.81 2.32 7.14
CA ILE A 98 -6.15 3.01 5.88
C ILE A 98 -4.94 3.45 5.05
N ASP A 99 -3.77 3.50 5.69
CA ASP A 99 -2.55 3.93 5.03
C ASP A 99 -2.06 2.86 4.03
N ARG A 100 -1.15 3.27 3.14
CA ARG A 100 -0.58 2.36 2.13
C ARG A 100 0.53 1.51 2.73
N ILE A 101 0.16 0.70 3.72
CA ILE A 101 1.01 -0.23 4.45
C ILE A 101 0.47 -1.64 4.24
N ILE A 102 1.35 -2.58 3.94
CA ILE A 102 0.99 -3.99 3.73
C ILE A 102 1.76 -4.84 4.72
N ASP A 103 1.08 -5.78 5.35
CA ASP A 103 1.70 -6.90 6.05
C ASP A 103 1.62 -8.17 5.18
N LEU A 104 2.77 -8.77 4.88
CA LEU A 104 2.87 -10.10 4.32
C LEU A 104 3.41 -11.07 5.38
N GLN A 105 2.60 -12.03 5.80
CA GLN A 105 3.01 -13.05 6.75
C GLN A 105 3.55 -14.30 6.04
N PHE A 106 4.75 -14.73 6.44
CA PHE A 106 5.37 -15.95 5.95
C PHE A 106 5.54 -17.00 7.05
N GLY A 107 4.89 -18.15 6.90
CA GLY A 107 4.79 -19.16 7.97
C GLY A 107 3.76 -18.80 9.04
N SER A 108 3.64 -19.65 10.06
CA SER A 108 2.60 -19.57 11.08
C SER A 108 3.15 -19.78 12.49
N GLY A 109 2.39 -19.34 13.49
CA GLY A 109 2.76 -19.41 14.90
C GLY A 109 4.09 -18.70 15.18
N GLU A 110 4.87 -19.23 16.12
CA GLU A 110 6.17 -18.68 16.51
C GLU A 110 7.23 -18.72 15.39
N ALA A 111 6.97 -19.49 14.33
CA ALA A 111 7.83 -19.53 13.16
C ALA A 111 7.41 -18.51 12.08
N ALA A 112 6.41 -17.67 12.33
CA ALA A 112 6.01 -16.62 11.40
C ALA A 112 7.04 -15.49 11.33
N TYR A 113 7.16 -14.91 10.15
CA TYR A 113 7.86 -13.64 9.93
C TYR A 113 6.96 -12.73 9.11
N HIS A 114 6.97 -11.44 9.44
CA HIS A 114 6.20 -10.45 8.72
C HIS A 114 7.12 -9.57 7.87
N LEU A 115 6.66 -9.24 6.67
CA LEU A 115 7.31 -8.28 5.80
C LEU A 115 6.38 -7.08 5.64
N ILE A 116 6.65 -6.02 6.39
CA ILE A 116 5.87 -4.78 6.33
C ILE A 116 6.41 -3.89 5.21
N VAL A 117 5.52 -3.45 4.34
CA VAL A 117 5.84 -2.64 3.16
C VAL A 117 5.09 -1.32 3.22
N GLU A 118 5.83 -0.22 3.37
CA GLU A 118 5.29 1.15 3.30
C GLU A 118 5.44 1.71 1.88
N LEU A 119 4.31 2.06 1.26
CA LEU A 119 4.23 2.57 -0.12
C LEU A 119 3.94 4.09 -0.20
N TYR A 120 4.19 4.82 0.88
CA TYR A 120 4.03 6.29 0.95
C TYR A 120 5.37 6.98 1.24
N ASP A 121 5.42 8.31 1.03
CA ASP A 121 6.64 9.13 1.19
C ASP A 121 7.85 8.49 0.48
N LYS A 122 8.96 8.29 1.22
CA LYS A 122 10.20 7.63 0.82
C LYS A 122 10.15 6.10 1.00
N GLY A 123 9.07 5.59 1.60
CA GLY A 123 8.83 4.18 1.84
C GLY A 123 9.71 3.52 2.89
N ASN A 124 9.39 2.27 3.18
CA ASN A 124 10.17 1.34 3.97
C ASN A 124 9.79 -0.10 3.63
N ILE A 125 10.72 -1.01 3.88
CA ILE A 125 10.47 -2.46 3.87
C ILE A 125 11.14 -2.99 5.13
N ILE A 126 10.34 -3.62 5.97
CA ILE A 126 10.69 -3.98 7.35
C ILE A 126 10.40 -5.46 7.52
N LEU A 127 11.42 -6.21 7.90
CA LEU A 127 11.32 -7.62 8.26
C LEU A 127 11.21 -7.72 9.77
N THR A 128 10.17 -8.40 10.25
CA THR A 128 9.96 -8.67 11.68
C THR A 128 9.78 -10.17 11.95
N ASP A 129 9.91 -10.56 13.22
CA ASP A 129 9.44 -11.86 13.69
C ASP A 129 7.92 -11.89 13.92
N PHE A 130 7.42 -12.97 14.52
CA PHE A 130 6.01 -13.19 14.82
C PHE A 130 5.43 -12.24 15.88
N ASN A 131 6.28 -11.57 16.69
CA ASN A 131 5.87 -10.56 17.68
C ASN A 131 6.06 -9.13 17.13
N TYR A 132 6.24 -8.99 15.82
CA TYR A 132 6.55 -7.72 15.17
C TYR A 132 7.87 -7.06 15.65
N ILE A 133 8.80 -7.82 16.25
CA ILE A 133 10.13 -7.32 16.59
C ILE A 133 10.94 -7.17 15.29
N ILE A 134 11.44 -5.98 15.03
CA ILE A 134 12.16 -5.63 13.81
C ILE A 134 13.51 -6.36 13.77
N LEU A 135 13.68 -7.23 12.78
CA LEU A 135 14.92 -7.97 12.52
C LEU A 135 15.82 -7.25 11.52
N SER A 136 15.22 -6.54 10.57
CA SER A 136 15.93 -5.78 9.55
C SER A 136 14.98 -4.78 8.89
N LEU A 137 15.52 -3.68 8.38
CA LEU A 137 14.75 -2.66 7.67
C LEU A 137 15.67 -1.92 6.69
N ILE A 138 15.11 -1.45 5.58
CA ILE A 138 15.90 -0.71 4.58
C ILE A 138 16.22 0.73 5.04
N ARG A 139 15.34 1.34 5.85
CA ARG A 139 15.52 2.71 6.34
C ARG A 139 15.19 2.80 7.82
N LYS A 140 16.17 3.24 8.61
CA LYS A 140 15.98 3.62 10.02
C LYS A 140 15.28 4.98 10.09
N ARG A 141 14.37 5.15 11.04
CA ARG A 141 13.87 6.46 11.47
C ARG A 141 14.10 6.57 12.96
N THR A 142 14.88 7.56 13.37
CA THR A 142 15.21 7.84 14.76
C THR A 142 14.88 9.28 15.12
N ASP A 143 14.02 9.94 14.31
CA ASP A 143 13.69 11.34 14.53
C ASP A 143 12.96 11.48 15.86
N VAL A 144 13.47 12.38 16.70
CA VAL A 144 12.95 12.70 18.03
C VAL A 144 11.57 13.37 17.96
N THR A 145 11.17 13.83 16.77
CA THR A 145 9.91 14.55 16.51
C THR A 145 8.76 13.64 16.08
N THR A 146 9.04 12.40 15.71
CA THR A 146 8.02 11.39 15.38
C THR A 146 8.08 10.31 16.44
N ASP A 147 6.98 10.06 17.14
CA ASP A 147 6.91 9.06 18.23
C ASP A 147 7.25 7.61 17.76
N GLU A 148 7.37 7.37 16.46
CA GLU A 148 7.67 6.07 15.87
C GLU A 148 9.17 5.89 15.57
N LYS A 149 9.84 5.11 16.43
CA LYS A 149 11.24 4.70 16.26
C LYS A 149 11.33 3.41 15.43
N PHE A 150 11.83 3.51 14.21
CA PHE A 150 12.14 2.33 13.39
C PHE A 150 13.63 1.97 13.52
N ALA A 151 13.92 0.99 14.36
CA ALA A 151 15.25 0.42 14.53
C ALA A 151 15.18 -1.09 14.79
N VAL A 152 16.29 -1.78 14.56
CA VAL A 152 16.38 -3.23 14.81
C VAL A 152 16.21 -3.50 16.32
N HIS A 153 15.45 -4.54 16.66
CA HIS A 153 15.01 -4.94 18.01
C HIS A 153 13.91 -4.08 18.64
N GLU A 154 13.43 -3.04 17.95
CA GLU A 154 12.20 -2.35 18.35
C GLU A 154 10.97 -3.12 17.83
N ILE A 155 9.81 -2.93 18.46
CA ILE A 155 8.53 -3.50 17.99
C ILE A 155 7.95 -2.57 16.92
N TYR A 156 7.55 -3.12 15.78
CA TYR A 156 6.78 -2.38 14.79
C TYR A 156 5.35 -2.17 15.32
N ALA A 157 4.96 -0.90 15.51
CA ALA A 157 3.69 -0.52 16.13
C ALA A 157 2.49 -0.72 15.19
N VAL A 158 2.14 -1.98 14.89
CA VAL A 158 0.96 -2.33 14.07
C VAL A 158 -0.35 -1.75 14.64
N ASP A 159 -0.45 -1.61 15.96
CA ASP A 159 -1.66 -1.08 16.62
C ASP A 159 -1.81 0.44 16.48
N SER A 160 -0.72 1.15 16.18
CA SER A 160 -0.72 2.60 15.98
C SER A 160 -1.14 3.03 14.57
N VAL A 161 -1.41 2.07 13.68
CA VAL A 161 -1.86 2.40 12.32
C VAL A 161 -3.21 3.10 12.34
N LYS A 162 -3.38 4.06 11.43
CA LYS A 162 -4.64 4.81 11.30
C LYS A 162 -5.77 3.86 10.94
N GLN A 163 -6.76 3.80 11.82
CA GLN A 163 -7.94 2.98 11.60
C GLN A 163 -8.88 3.61 10.57
N PRO A 164 -9.71 2.81 9.89
CA PRO A 164 -10.78 3.34 9.05
C PRO A 164 -11.67 4.29 9.84
N GLU A 165 -11.81 5.52 9.34
CA GLU A 165 -12.86 6.42 9.80
C GLU A 165 -14.18 6.02 9.15
N ASP A 166 -15.28 6.27 9.86
CA ASP A 166 -16.62 6.07 9.32
C ASP A 166 -16.81 6.94 8.07
N LEU A 167 -17.58 6.42 7.10
CA LEU A 167 -17.95 7.21 5.94
C LEU A 167 -18.73 8.45 6.39
N ILE A 168 -18.43 9.58 5.76
CA ILE A 168 -19.16 10.82 6.00
C ILE A 168 -20.66 10.60 5.77
N SER A 169 -21.49 11.01 6.72
CA SER A 169 -22.94 10.94 6.56
C SER A 169 -23.42 11.95 5.51
N LEU A 170 -24.58 11.70 4.91
CA LEU A 170 -25.16 12.61 3.93
C LEU A 170 -25.41 14.00 4.54
N GLU A 171 -25.88 14.04 5.79
CA GLU A 171 -26.13 15.28 6.52
C GLU A 171 -24.84 16.07 6.69
N LYS A 172 -23.75 15.41 7.09
CA LYS A 172 -22.46 16.07 7.28
C LYS A 172 -21.87 16.55 5.96
N LEU A 173 -22.05 15.77 4.89
CA LEU A 173 -21.64 16.14 3.55
C LEU A 173 -22.34 17.42 3.06
N ILE A 174 -23.66 17.49 3.25
CA ILE A 174 -24.47 18.68 2.92
C ILE A 174 -24.03 19.88 3.75
N GLU A 175 -23.81 19.71 5.05
CA GLU A 175 -23.31 20.76 5.94
C GLU A 175 -21.96 21.32 5.45
N LEU A 176 -21.02 20.45 5.09
CA LEU A 176 -19.71 20.88 4.59
C LEU A 176 -19.78 21.57 3.23
N LEU A 177 -20.66 21.10 2.33
CA LEU A 177 -20.88 21.75 1.04
C LEU A 177 -21.50 23.15 1.21
N ASN A 178 -22.43 23.32 2.15
CA ASN A 178 -23.02 24.63 2.47
C ASN A 178 -22.00 25.62 3.07
N ASN A 179 -21.04 25.11 3.85
CA ASN A 179 -20.00 25.92 4.49
C ASN A 179 -18.74 26.12 3.63
N ALA A 180 -18.68 25.52 2.43
CA ALA A 180 -17.54 25.63 1.53
C ALA A 180 -17.45 27.03 0.88
N GLN A 181 -16.27 27.39 0.38
CA GLN A 181 -16.09 28.67 -0.28
C GLN A 181 -16.93 28.73 -1.58
N PRO A 182 -17.66 29.82 -1.83
CA PRO A 182 -18.42 29.98 -3.07
C PRO A 182 -17.50 29.86 -4.30
N ASN A 183 -18.02 29.28 -5.38
CA ASN A 183 -17.29 29.05 -6.64
C ASN A 183 -16.08 28.11 -6.54
N GLU A 184 -15.96 27.32 -5.48
CA GLU A 184 -14.94 26.28 -5.39
C GLU A 184 -15.35 25.01 -6.15
N SER A 185 -14.35 24.28 -6.66
CA SER A 185 -14.57 23.02 -7.35
C SER A 185 -15.08 21.96 -6.37
N ILE A 186 -16.17 21.26 -6.73
CA ILE A 186 -16.72 20.15 -5.94
C ILE A 186 -15.67 19.08 -5.69
N LYS A 187 -14.83 18.79 -6.70
CA LYS A 187 -13.74 17.84 -6.57
C LYS A 187 -12.75 18.24 -5.47
N LYS A 188 -12.44 19.54 -5.36
CA LYS A 188 -11.51 20.08 -4.35
C LYS A 188 -12.11 20.01 -2.94
N ILE A 189 -13.42 20.23 -2.81
CA ILE A 189 -14.15 20.12 -1.53
C ILE A 189 -14.22 18.66 -1.07
N LEU A 190 -14.54 17.73 -1.98
CA LEU A 190 -14.80 16.34 -1.63
C LEU A 190 -13.54 15.47 -1.48
N ASN A 191 -12.46 15.77 -2.20
CA ASN A 191 -11.23 14.97 -2.16
C ASN A 191 -10.66 14.75 -0.74
N PRO A 192 -10.56 15.78 0.12
CA PRO A 192 -10.07 15.62 1.49
C PRO A 192 -11.02 14.81 2.39
N LEU A 193 -12.30 14.73 2.03
CA LEU A 193 -13.36 14.13 2.83
C LEU A 193 -13.57 12.64 2.54
N LEU A 194 -13.05 12.16 1.41
CA LEU A 194 -13.32 10.82 0.91
C LEU A 194 -12.05 9.97 0.87
N PRO A 195 -12.08 8.72 1.39
CA PRO A 195 -10.89 7.86 1.44
C PRO A 195 -10.53 7.24 0.08
N PHE A 196 -11.32 7.48 -0.97
CA PHE A 196 -11.25 6.76 -2.25
C PHE A 196 -10.36 7.44 -3.31
N GLY A 197 -9.87 8.64 -3.01
CA GLY A 197 -8.99 9.41 -3.90
C GLY A 197 -9.68 9.97 -5.15
N SER A 198 -8.95 10.80 -5.89
CA SER A 198 -9.53 11.63 -6.96
C SER A 198 -10.13 10.86 -8.12
N ALA A 199 -9.54 9.72 -8.51
CA ALA A 199 -10.02 8.95 -9.66
C ALA A 199 -11.38 8.30 -9.41
N VAL A 200 -11.64 7.83 -8.18
CA VAL A 200 -12.96 7.29 -7.82
C VAL A 200 -13.98 8.42 -7.76
N LEU A 201 -13.59 9.57 -7.20
CA LEU A 201 -14.44 10.75 -7.17
C LEU A 201 -14.80 11.24 -8.58
N ASP A 202 -13.84 11.27 -9.50
CA ASP A 202 -14.07 11.62 -10.91
C ASP A 202 -15.13 10.72 -11.55
N GLU A 203 -15.00 9.41 -11.34
CA GLU A 203 -15.96 8.42 -11.85
C GLU A 203 -17.35 8.58 -11.21
N CYS A 204 -17.43 8.86 -9.90
CA CYS A 204 -18.70 9.12 -9.22
C CYS A 204 -19.39 10.38 -9.74
N LEU A 205 -18.63 11.47 -9.93
CA LEU A 205 -19.17 12.71 -10.50
C LEU A 205 -19.67 12.48 -11.93
N LEU A 206 -18.87 11.78 -12.75
CA LEU A 206 -19.26 11.46 -14.13
C LEU A 206 -20.55 10.64 -14.20
N LYS A 207 -20.69 9.63 -13.33
CA LYS A 207 -21.93 8.83 -13.22
C LYS A 207 -23.14 9.64 -12.77
N ALA A 208 -22.93 10.70 -12.00
CA ALA A 208 -23.96 11.66 -11.63
C ALA A 208 -24.25 12.70 -12.74
N GLY A 209 -23.61 12.60 -13.90
CA GLY A 209 -23.75 13.56 -15.00
C GLY A 209 -22.97 14.86 -14.80
N LEU A 210 -22.04 14.89 -13.84
CA LEU A 210 -21.23 16.05 -13.49
C LEU A 210 -19.81 15.91 -14.08
N ASN A 211 -19.34 16.92 -14.79
CA ASN A 211 -17.95 16.95 -15.27
C ASN A 211 -17.03 17.41 -14.14
N SER A 212 -16.08 16.57 -13.71
CA SER A 212 -15.24 16.84 -12.55
C SER A 212 -14.26 18.01 -12.71
N GLU A 213 -13.94 18.43 -13.93
CA GLU A 213 -13.09 19.60 -14.20
C GLU A 213 -13.88 20.92 -14.16
N SER A 214 -15.19 20.87 -14.42
CA SER A 214 -16.05 22.07 -14.49
C SER A 214 -17.19 22.10 -13.47
N CYS A 215 -17.25 21.11 -12.56
CA CYS A 215 -18.22 21.05 -11.47
C CYS A 215 -17.84 22.03 -10.34
N ILE A 216 -18.58 23.13 -10.25
CA ILE A 216 -18.32 24.28 -9.40
C ILE A 216 -19.56 24.57 -8.56
N LEU A 217 -19.36 24.68 -7.24
CA LEU A 217 -20.40 24.99 -6.28
C LEU A 217 -21.02 26.37 -6.55
N GLY A 218 -22.35 26.43 -6.65
CA GLY A 218 -23.11 27.65 -6.92
C GLY A 218 -23.17 28.07 -8.40
N LYS A 219 -22.59 27.28 -9.32
CA LYS A 219 -22.63 27.53 -10.77
C LYS A 219 -23.20 26.36 -11.55
N THR A 220 -22.44 25.27 -11.60
CA THR A 220 -22.79 24.04 -12.33
C THR A 220 -23.28 22.95 -11.38
N PHE A 221 -23.15 23.16 -10.08
CA PHE A 221 -23.68 22.32 -9.02
C PHE A 221 -24.34 23.19 -7.95
N ASN A 222 -25.61 22.92 -7.64
CA ASN A 222 -26.35 23.55 -6.56
C ASN A 222 -26.82 22.47 -5.58
N ILE A 223 -26.86 22.81 -4.29
CA ILE A 223 -27.23 21.88 -3.23
C ILE A 223 -28.76 21.66 -3.19
N GLU A 224 -29.55 22.49 -3.89
CA GLU A 224 -31.00 22.34 -3.92
C GLU A 224 -31.50 21.35 -4.99
N GLN A 225 -32.20 20.33 -4.46
CA GLN A 225 -32.95 19.21 -5.04
C GLN A 225 -32.20 17.90 -5.31
N GLY A 226 -31.92 17.18 -4.21
CA GLY A 226 -31.90 15.72 -4.12
C GLY A 226 -32.62 15.29 -2.84
#